data_AF-A0A3D0YQI0-F1
#
_entry.id   AF-A0A3D0YQI0-F1
#
_cell.length_a   1.000
_cell.length_b   1.000
_cell.length_c   1.000
_cell.angle_alpha   90.00
_cell.angle_beta   90.00
_cell.angle_gamma   90.00
#
_symmetry.space_group_name_H-M   'P 1'
#
loop_
_entity.id
_entity.type
_entity.pdbx_description
1 polymer ?
#
loop_
_entity_poly.entity_id
_entity_poly.type
_entity_poly.pdbx_seq_one_letter_code
_entity_poly.pdbx_strand_id
1 'polypeptide(L)' 'MDDFQMGGARAPRQMFDVSSLGLKCAECGSDIKELPFEPNQDRPVYCRDCNRNRRPARPRF' A
#
# COMPACT_ATOMS: atom_id res chain seq x y z
N MET A 1 -33.70 20.53 -14.47
CA MET A 1 -32.62 21.26 -13.76
C MET A 1 -31.44 20.34 -13.83
N ASP A 2 -30.69 20.47 -14.90
CA ASP A 2 -29.69 19.50 -15.37
C ASP A 2 -28.41 20.31 -15.61
N ASP A 3 -27.26 19.69 -15.33
CA ASP A 3 -25.87 20.13 -15.58
C ASP A 3 -25.05 20.57 -14.34
N PHE A 4 -23.74 20.30 -14.39
CA PHE A 4 -22.64 20.51 -13.41
C PHE A 4 -22.56 19.48 -12.24
N GLN A 5 -21.59 18.57 -12.12
CA GLN A 5 -20.16 18.72 -12.43
C GLN A 5 -19.46 17.35 -12.57
N MET A 6 -18.95 17.09 -13.78
CA MET A 6 -17.84 16.16 -14.02
C MET A 6 -16.61 16.55 -13.19
N GLY A 7 -15.92 15.58 -12.60
CA GLY A 7 -14.53 15.79 -12.16
C GLY A 7 -14.03 14.86 -11.06
N GLY A 8 -13.24 13.86 -11.44
CA GLY A 8 -12.36 13.18 -10.48
C GLY A 8 -12.08 11.71 -10.76
N ALA A 9 -11.83 11.32 -12.01
CA ALA A 9 -11.20 10.03 -12.29
C ALA A 9 -9.81 10.02 -11.65
N ARG A 10 -9.71 9.52 -10.41
CA ARG A 10 -8.44 9.35 -9.71
C ARG A 10 -7.54 8.48 -10.59
N ALA A 11 -6.36 8.99 -10.93
CA ALA A 11 -5.36 8.22 -11.66
C ALA A 11 -5.24 6.80 -11.03
N PRO A 12 -5.14 5.74 -11.85
CA PRO A 12 -5.07 4.38 -11.33
C PRO A 12 -3.91 4.28 -10.34
N ARG A 13 -4.20 3.72 -9.17
CA ARG A 13 -3.17 3.49 -8.14
C ARG A 13 -2.17 2.51 -8.74
N GLN A 14 -0.95 2.97 -9.01
CA GLN A 14 0.11 2.08 -9.45
C GLN A 14 0.43 1.12 -8.30
N MET A 15 0.29 -0.18 -8.57
CA MET A 15 0.74 -1.26 -7.70
C MET A 15 1.96 -1.87 -8.38
N PHE A 16 3.05 -1.96 -7.64
CA PHE A 16 4.28 -2.60 -8.06
C PHE A 16 4.21 -4.07 -7.68
N ASP A 17 4.31 -4.95 -8.67
CA ASP A 17 4.53 -6.37 -8.41
C ASP A 17 5.99 -6.57 -8.00
N VAL A 18 6.18 -7.04 -6.78
CA VAL A 18 7.48 -7.29 -6.13
C VAL A 18 7.66 -8.79 -5.82
N SER A 19 6.77 -9.64 -6.34
CA SER A 19 6.81 -11.10 -6.20
C SER A 19 8.16 -11.65 -6.67
N SER A 20 8.69 -11.08 -7.76
CA SER A 20 9.97 -11.44 -8.36
C SER A 20 11.19 -10.98 -7.55
N LEU A 21 11.03 -10.02 -6.65
CA LEU A 21 12.11 -9.51 -5.79
C LEU A 21 12.30 -10.37 -4.53
N GLY A 22 11.40 -11.32 -4.24
CA GLY A 22 11.51 -12.21 -3.09
C GLY A 22 11.47 -11.45 -1.75
N LEU A 23 10.77 -10.32 -1.70
CA LEU A 23 10.70 -9.50 -0.50
C LEU A 23 9.93 -10.22 0.61
N LYS A 24 10.50 -10.21 1.81
CA LYS A 24 9.89 -10.78 3.01
C LYS A 24 9.47 -9.69 3.97
N CYS A 25 8.31 -9.87 4.60
CA CYS A 25 7.85 -8.98 5.66
C CYS A 25 8.84 -9.01 6.83
N ALA A 26 9.34 -7.85 7.25
CA ALA A 26 10.27 -7.76 8.37
C ALA A 26 9.66 -8.12 9.74
N GLU A 27 8.33 -8.24 9.83
CA GLU A 27 7.63 -8.59 11.08
C GLU A 27 7.21 -10.06 11.12
N CYS A 28 6.60 -10.58 10.06
CA CYS A 28 6.07 -11.95 10.03
C CYS A 28 6.83 -12.91 9.09
N GLY A 29 7.75 -12.41 8.26
CA GLY A 29 8.50 -13.21 7.30
C GLY A 29 7.73 -13.69 6.07
N SER A 30 6.46 -13.28 5.90
CA SER A 30 5.64 -13.66 4.74
C SER A 30 6.12 -13.00 3.45
N ASP A 31 5.93 -13.70 2.32
CA ASP A 31 6.24 -13.19 0.99
C ASP A 31 5.33 -12.02 0.59
N ILE A 32 5.94 -10.96 0.07
CA ILE A 32 5.23 -9.77 -0.39
C ILE A 32 5.15 -9.82 -1.91
N LYS A 33 3.92 -9.73 -2.43
CA LYS A 33 3.65 -9.82 -3.87
C LYS A 33 3.44 -8.46 -4.51
N GLU A 34 2.70 -7.58 -3.83
CA GLU A 34 2.29 -6.29 -4.39
C GLU A 34 2.43 -5.17 -3.37
N LEU A 35 2.97 -4.02 -3.78
CA LEU A 35 3.11 -2.84 -2.95
C LEU A 35 2.67 -1.58 -3.71
N PRO A 36 2.03 -0.60 -3.04
CA PRO A 36 1.65 0.66 -3.67
C PRO A 36 2.82 1.66 -3.75
N PHE A 37 4.02 1.25 -3.37
CA PHE A 37 5.25 2.04 -3.38
C PHE A 37 6.41 1.17 -3.84
N GLU A 38 7.42 1.82 -4.40
CA GLU A 38 8.65 1.15 -4.82
C GLU A 38 9.44 0.67 -3.58
N PRO A 39 9.75 -0.64 -3.46
CA PRO A 39 10.46 -1.16 -2.31
C PRO A 39 11.89 -0.63 -2.28
N ASN A 40 12.30 -0.05 -1.16
CA ASN A 40 13.61 0.59 -1.01
C ASN A 40 14.50 -0.25 -0.09
N GLN A 41 15.78 -0.43 -0.44
CA GLN A 41 16.70 -1.31 0.31
C GLN A 41 17.08 -0.75 1.69
N ASP A 42 16.89 0.54 1.90
CA ASP A 42 17.17 1.23 3.17
C ASP A 42 16.12 1.00 4.27
N ARG A 43 14.90 0.55 3.94
CA ARG A 43 13.81 0.44 4.93
C ARG A 43 13.13 -0.93 4.94
N PRO A 44 12.83 -1.49 6.14
CA PRO A 44 12.11 -2.74 6.25
C PRO A 44 10.70 -2.61 5.66
N VAL A 45 10.35 -3.52 4.77
CA VAL A 45 9.03 -3.59 4.14
C VAL A 45 8.12 -4.51 4.96
N TYR A 46 6.85 -4.12 5.07
CA TYR A 46 5.84 -4.88 5.80
C TYR A 46 4.71 -5.31 4.86
N CYS A 47 4.15 -6.49 5.10
CA CYS A 47 2.95 -6.94 4.40
C CYS A 47 1.75 -6.07 4.76
N ARG A 48 0.67 -6.19 3.96
CA ARG A 48 -0.56 -5.41 4.14
C ARG A 48 -1.14 -5.53 5.54
N ASP A 49 -1.09 -6.73 6.13
CA ASP A 49 -1.58 -7.02 7.48
C ASP A 49 -0.74 -6.36 8.56
N CYS A 50 0.58 -6.59 8.59
CA CYS A 50 1.48 -5.95 9.55
C CYS A 50 1.42 -4.42 9.46
N ASN A 51 1.39 -3.86 8.25
CA ASN A 51 1.24 -2.41 8.06
C ASN A 51 -0.12 -1.89 8.56
N ARG A 52 -1.21 -2.68 8.41
CA ARG A 52 -2.53 -2.31 8.94
C ARG A 52 -2.56 -2.38 10.47
N ASN A 53 -1.94 -3.40 11.06
CA ASN A 53 -1.84 -3.56 12.51
C ASN A 53 -0.98 -2.47 13.16
N ARG A 54 0.10 -2.05 12.49
CA ARG A 54 0.98 -0.97 12.97
C ARG A 54 0.39 0.42 12.84
N ARG A 55 -0.57 0.64 11.96
CA ARG A 55 -1.19 1.96 11.80
C ARG A 55 -2.02 2.24 13.06
N PRO A 56 -1.64 3.22 13.90
CA PRO A 56 -2.46 3.58 15.06
C PRO A 56 -3.84 3.96 14.54
N ALA A 57 -4.88 3.38 15.14
CA ALA A 57 -6.25 3.78 14.85
C ALA A 57 -6.34 5.27 15.13
N ARG A 58 -6.45 6.08 14.06
CA ARG A 58 -6.58 7.54 14.21
C ARG A 58 -7.78 7.76 15.12
N PRO A 59 -7.61 8.43 16.28
CA PRO A 59 -8.71 8.58 17.20
C PRO A 59 -9.80 9.40 16.51
N ARG A 60 -11.01 8.86 16.53
CA ARG A 60 -12.19 9.46 15.89
C ARG A 60 -12.85 10.43 16.87
N PHE A 61 -12.10 11.48 17.24
CA PHE A 61 -12.66 12.60 18.00
C PHE A 61 -13.44 13.53 17.06
#